data_AF-A0AAN4YY42-F1
#
_entry.id   AF-A0AAN4YY42-F1
#
_cell.length_a   1.000
_cell.length_b   1.000
_cell.length_c   1.000
_cell.angle_alpha   90.00
_cell.angle_beta   90.00
_cell.angle_gamma   90.00
#
_symmetry.space_group_name_H-M   'P 1'
#
loop_
_entity.id
_entity.type
_entity.pdbx_description
1 polymer ?
#
loop_
_entity_poly.entity_id
_entity_poly.type
_entity_poly.pdbx_seq_one_letter_code
_entity_poly.pdbx_strand_id
1 'polypeptide(L)'
;MQWLNNFSKSLYSLETLDMRFAKSTTASQNSASDASRTSAPKLDKRPPLSGTKPSKWWTIEYCIYYLVFIIVVPTMVKQVYDISKPGSPGWDSFSKRLSRGWIPGRQIDNSDAQYANFRDNLPYLITLLILHPLFRKLYGTFWRIDNYKLPDGSNTSLSHDPSSLAVADARLQRRTFFDFGFGIIFLIALHGVSAAKVFLIFYANFKIATQLPRSYVPVATWVFNVGILFANEFCRGYPLSVIARILLPDIKAAQDVGARIDSYSGLIPRWEVLFKISILRLISFNLDYYWAQAEGNSNLTEVSIEFMQASTIIAN
;
A
#
# COMPACT_ATOMS: atom_id res chain seq x y z
N MET A 1 -14.60 14.15 -13.89
CA MET A 1 -14.29 12.72 -13.60
C MET A 1 -13.37 12.07 -14.63
N GLN A 2 -13.45 12.40 -15.93
CA GLN A 2 -12.56 11.84 -16.96
C GLN A 2 -11.07 12.14 -16.73
N TRP A 3 -10.73 13.33 -16.22
CA TRP A 3 -9.34 13.69 -15.90
C TRP A 3 -8.72 12.81 -14.82
N LEU A 4 -9.46 12.49 -13.74
CA LEU A 4 -8.98 11.62 -12.67
C LEU A 4 -8.75 10.18 -13.16
N ASN A 5 -9.64 9.72 -14.06
CA ASN A 5 -9.52 8.41 -14.69
C ASN A 5 -8.29 8.35 -15.62
N ASN A 6 -8.07 9.39 -16.43
CA ASN A 6 -6.91 9.47 -17.33
C ASN A 6 -5.59 9.62 -16.56
N PHE A 7 -5.57 10.40 -15.48
CA PHE A 7 -4.41 10.53 -14.59
C PHE A 7 -4.08 9.20 -13.89
N SER A 8 -5.08 8.50 -13.37
CA SER A 8 -4.89 7.15 -12.81
C SER A 8 -4.42 6.15 -13.87
N LYS A 9 -4.93 6.23 -15.11
CA LYS A 9 -4.46 5.35 -16.21
C LYS A 9 -3.00 5.60 -16.58
N SER A 10 -2.56 6.85 -16.54
CA SER A 10 -1.18 7.24 -16.85
C SER A 10 -0.20 6.87 -15.74
N LEU A 11 -0.54 7.07 -14.47
CA LEU A 11 0.34 6.71 -13.35
C LEU A 11 0.53 5.19 -13.20
N TYR A 12 -0.47 4.41 -13.60
CA TYR A 12 -0.49 2.96 -13.43
C TYR A 12 -0.35 2.20 -14.76
N SER A 13 0.17 2.81 -15.83
CA SER A 13 0.46 2.06 -17.05
C SER A 13 1.60 1.07 -16.79
N LEU A 14 1.58 -0.09 -17.44
CA LEU A 14 2.64 -1.09 -17.27
C LEU A 14 4.03 -0.53 -17.62
N GLU A 15 4.06 0.42 -18.54
CA GLU A 15 5.26 1.10 -19.05
C GLU A 15 5.88 2.06 -18.02
N THR A 16 5.07 2.71 -17.17
CA THR A 16 5.57 3.57 -16.08
C THR A 16 5.96 2.78 -14.84
N LEU A 17 5.32 1.63 -14.59
CA LEU A 17 5.58 0.80 -13.41
C LEU A 17 6.70 -0.23 -13.62
N ASP A 18 7.00 -0.63 -14.85
CA ASP A 18 8.07 -1.58 -15.17
C ASP A 18 9.06 -0.99 -16.19
N MET A 19 10.07 -0.29 -15.67
CA MET A 19 11.18 0.27 -16.46
C MET A 19 11.98 -0.79 -17.24
N ARG A 20 11.76 -2.10 -17.03
CA ARG A 20 12.41 -3.15 -17.81
C ARG A 20 11.98 -3.16 -19.27
N PHE A 21 10.75 -2.72 -19.58
CA PHE A 21 10.23 -2.67 -20.95
C PHE A 21 10.55 -1.37 -21.68
N ALA A 22 10.82 -0.28 -20.96
CA ALA A 22 11.23 1.00 -21.58
C ALA A 22 12.63 0.94 -22.23
N LYS A 23 13.48 -0.02 -21.83
CA LYS A 23 14.86 -0.15 -22.34
C LYS A 23 15.00 -0.90 -23.67
N SER A 24 13.91 -1.36 -24.32
CA SER A 24 14.03 -2.25 -25.48
C SER A 24 14.09 -1.57 -26.86
N THR A 25 14.07 -0.24 -26.98
CA THR A 25 13.96 0.39 -28.32
C THR A 25 15.28 0.46 -29.10
N THR A 26 16.43 0.09 -28.53
CA THR A 26 17.74 0.18 -29.25
C THR A 26 18.54 -1.13 -29.29
N ALA A 27 18.09 -2.20 -28.63
CA ALA A 27 18.82 -3.47 -28.63
C ALA A 27 18.21 -4.47 -29.65
N SER A 28 18.82 -4.50 -30.84
CA SER A 28 18.84 -5.64 -31.77
C SER A 28 17.54 -5.97 -32.52
N GLN A 29 17.26 -5.19 -33.56
CA GLN A 29 16.68 -5.75 -34.79
C GLN A 29 17.71 -6.69 -35.42
N ASN A 30 17.64 -7.98 -35.10
CA ASN A 30 18.22 -9.08 -35.87
C ASN A 30 17.83 -10.40 -35.20
N SER A 31 16.61 -10.88 -35.45
CA SER A 31 16.22 -12.29 -35.28
C SER A 31 14.84 -12.49 -35.91
N ALA A 32 14.80 -12.46 -37.24
CA ALA A 32 13.69 -12.96 -38.02
C ALA A 32 13.96 -14.43 -38.36
N SER A 33 13.41 -15.35 -37.57
CA SER A 33 13.01 -16.70 -37.97
C SER A 33 12.60 -17.51 -36.74
N ASP A 34 11.33 -17.89 -36.66
CA ASP A 34 10.86 -19.28 -36.58
C ASP A 34 9.44 -19.32 -35.97
N ALA A 35 8.46 -19.29 -36.86
CA ALA A 35 7.04 -19.39 -36.53
C ALA A 35 6.63 -20.87 -36.55
N SER A 36 6.93 -21.62 -35.48
CA SER A 36 6.28 -22.90 -35.18
C SER A 36 6.72 -23.39 -33.82
N ARG A 37 5.86 -23.26 -32.79
CA ARG A 37 5.75 -24.14 -31.61
C ARG A 37 4.65 -23.65 -30.68
N THR A 38 3.42 -24.09 -30.98
CA THR A 38 2.33 -24.14 -30.02
C THR A 38 2.61 -25.27 -29.03
N SER A 39 3.22 -24.96 -27.90
CA SER A 39 3.15 -25.78 -26.69
C SER A 39 3.50 -24.91 -25.49
N ALA A 40 2.64 -24.94 -24.46
CA ALA A 40 2.90 -24.28 -23.19
C ALA A 40 4.31 -24.64 -22.70
N PRO A 41 5.10 -23.68 -22.17
CA PRO A 41 6.45 -23.99 -21.73
C PRO A 41 6.36 -25.00 -20.59
N LYS A 42 6.74 -26.24 -20.89
CA LYS A 42 7.21 -27.16 -19.84
C LYS A 42 8.27 -26.39 -19.07
N LEU A 43 8.22 -26.52 -17.75
CA LEU A 43 9.22 -25.96 -16.84
C LEU A 43 10.54 -26.69 -17.06
N ASP A 44 11.17 -26.46 -18.21
CA ASP A 44 12.51 -26.91 -18.49
C ASP A 44 13.40 -26.21 -17.48
N LYS A 45 14.10 -27.01 -16.69
CA LYS A 45 15.15 -26.57 -15.78
C LYS A 45 16.20 -25.86 -16.63
N ARG A 46 16.00 -24.56 -16.86
CA ARG A 46 17.00 -23.71 -17.51
C ARG A 46 18.30 -23.90 -16.73
N PRO A 47 19.43 -24.17 -17.40
CA PRO A 47 20.70 -24.26 -16.71
C PRO A 47 20.92 -22.95 -15.92
N PRO A 48 21.42 -23.02 -14.68
CA PRO A 48 21.63 -21.83 -13.86
C PRO A 48 22.50 -20.83 -14.63
N LEU A 49 22.16 -19.53 -14.53
CA LEU A 49 22.95 -18.45 -15.13
C LEU A 49 24.42 -18.58 -14.69
N SER A 50 25.36 -18.26 -15.59
CA SER A 50 26.79 -18.28 -15.29
C SER A 50 27.08 -17.36 -14.10
N GLY A 51 27.62 -17.91 -13.01
CA GLY A 51 27.91 -17.19 -11.76
C GLY A 51 26.90 -17.39 -10.62
N THR A 52 25.82 -18.15 -10.81
CA THR A 52 24.84 -18.42 -9.74
C THR A 52 25.35 -19.50 -8.78
N LYS A 53 25.52 -19.18 -7.49
CA LYS A 53 25.89 -20.16 -6.46
C LYS A 53 24.72 -21.13 -6.19
N PRO A 54 24.98 -22.42 -5.91
CA PRO A 54 23.93 -23.38 -5.61
C PRO A 54 23.19 -23.00 -4.33
N SER A 55 21.92 -23.40 -4.26
CA SER A 55 21.04 -23.11 -3.12
C SER A 55 21.62 -23.76 -1.85
N LYS A 56 21.76 -22.98 -0.77
CA LYS A 56 22.30 -23.48 0.51
C LYS A 56 21.24 -24.08 1.44
N TRP A 57 19.99 -24.18 0.98
CA TRP A 57 18.84 -24.64 1.78
C TRP A 57 18.96 -26.09 2.27
N TRP A 58 19.82 -26.90 1.63
CA TRP A 58 20.05 -28.31 1.96
C TRP A 58 21.47 -28.58 2.48
N THR A 59 22.15 -27.55 2.96
CA THR A 59 23.44 -27.72 3.65
C THR A 59 23.20 -28.30 5.05
N ILE A 60 24.15 -29.07 5.58
CA ILE A 60 24.04 -29.72 6.89
C ILE A 60 23.82 -28.67 7.98
N GLU A 61 24.53 -27.54 7.89
CA GLU A 61 24.41 -26.39 8.78
C GLU A 61 22.97 -25.85 8.81
N TYR A 62 22.34 -25.78 7.63
CA TYR A 62 20.98 -25.27 7.51
C TYR A 62 19.92 -26.31 7.93
N CYS A 63 20.19 -27.60 7.75
CA CYS A 63 19.39 -28.68 8.32
C CYS A 63 19.42 -28.65 9.86
N ILE A 64 20.59 -28.45 10.47
CA ILE A 64 20.72 -28.28 11.93
C ILE A 64 19.96 -27.03 12.39
N TYR A 65 20.10 -25.90 11.68
CA TYR A 65 19.33 -24.69 11.96
C TYR A 65 17.81 -24.95 11.94
N TYR A 66 17.32 -25.68 10.95
CA TYR A 66 15.90 -26.05 10.88
C TYR A 66 15.45 -26.94 12.02
N LEU A 67 16.25 -27.93 12.40
CA LEU A 67 15.97 -28.78 13.53
C LEU A 67 15.88 -27.96 14.82
N VAL A 68 16.85 -27.07 15.07
CA VAL A 68 16.83 -26.15 16.21
C VAL A 68 15.58 -25.27 16.16
N PHE A 69 15.25 -24.69 15.01
CA PHE A 69 14.08 -23.83 14.85
C PHE A 69 12.76 -24.56 15.15
N ILE A 70 12.59 -25.77 14.61
CA ILE A 70 11.39 -26.60 14.80
C ILE A 70 11.24 -27.08 16.25
N ILE A 71 12.33 -27.16 17.02
CA ILE A 71 12.27 -27.53 18.45
C ILE A 71 12.09 -26.29 19.32
N VAL A 72 12.92 -25.26 19.13
CA VAL A 72 12.96 -24.08 19.99
C VAL A 72 11.69 -23.24 19.86
N VAL A 73 11.20 -22.98 18.64
CA VAL A 73 10.03 -22.09 18.49
C VAL A 73 8.76 -22.68 19.12
N PRO A 74 8.39 -23.96 18.88
CA PRO A 74 7.25 -24.56 19.57
C PRO A 74 7.44 -24.68 21.08
N THR A 75 8.66 -24.94 21.56
CA THR A 75 8.92 -25.00 23.01
C THR A 75 8.79 -23.63 23.67
N MET A 76 9.23 -22.54 23.02
CA MET A 76 8.99 -21.17 23.48
C MET A 76 7.49 -20.87 23.61
N VAL A 77 6.70 -21.21 22.58
CA VAL A 77 5.23 -21.01 22.60
C VAL A 77 4.59 -21.85 23.72
N LYS A 78 5.01 -23.11 23.86
CA LYS A 78 4.52 -24.02 24.91
C LYS A 78 4.81 -23.48 26.31
N GLN A 79 6.02 -22.97 26.56
CA GLN A 79 6.38 -22.41 27.87
C GLN A 79 5.48 -21.23 28.25
N VAL A 80 5.26 -20.29 27.32
CA VAL A 80 4.35 -19.16 27.55
C VAL A 80 2.92 -19.65 27.78
N TYR A 81 2.47 -20.65 27.02
CA TYR A 81 1.15 -21.25 27.19
C TYR A 81 0.95 -21.91 28.56
N ASP A 82 1.97 -22.63 29.06
CA ASP A 82 1.93 -23.34 30.33
C ASP A 82 1.96 -22.37 31.53
N ILE A 83 2.77 -21.31 31.46
CA ILE A 83 2.82 -20.26 32.50
C ILE A 83 1.51 -19.44 32.51
N SER A 84 0.81 -19.34 31.37
CA SER A 84 -0.45 -18.59 31.28
C SER A 84 -1.68 -19.39 31.74
N LYS A 85 -1.53 -20.56 32.38
CA LYS A 85 -2.63 -21.36 32.91
C LYS A 85 -3.02 -20.92 34.33
N PRO A 86 -4.32 -20.92 34.68
CA PRO A 86 -4.73 -20.73 36.07
C PRO A 86 -4.04 -21.74 37.00
N GLY A 87 -3.44 -21.24 38.08
CA GLY A 87 -2.70 -22.07 39.05
C GLY A 87 -1.23 -22.34 38.71
N SER A 88 -0.68 -21.73 37.65
CA SER A 88 0.76 -21.77 37.38
C SER A 88 1.56 -20.92 38.39
N PRO A 89 2.87 -21.17 38.56
CA PRO A 89 3.74 -20.31 39.37
C PRO A 89 3.70 -18.86 38.87
N GLY A 90 3.32 -17.93 39.75
CA GLY A 90 3.25 -16.50 39.43
C GLY A 90 1.91 -16.02 38.83
N TRP A 91 0.93 -16.90 38.61
CA TRP A 91 -0.39 -16.56 38.07
C TRP A 91 -1.07 -15.38 38.79
N ASP A 92 -1.06 -15.39 40.12
CA ASP A 92 -1.77 -14.39 40.94
C ASP A 92 -1.22 -12.96 40.79
N SER A 93 0.01 -12.82 40.32
CA SER A 93 0.66 -11.52 40.11
C SER A 93 0.06 -10.77 38.91
N PHE A 94 -0.27 -11.48 37.84
CA PHE A 94 -0.74 -10.88 36.58
C PHE A 94 -2.21 -11.18 36.26
N SER A 95 -2.84 -12.17 36.90
CA SER A 95 -4.23 -12.58 36.64
C SER A 95 -5.23 -11.42 36.74
N LYS A 96 -4.99 -10.47 37.66
CA LYS A 96 -5.83 -9.28 37.86
C LYS A 96 -5.84 -8.31 36.66
N ARG A 97 -4.83 -8.37 35.79
CA ARG A 97 -4.70 -7.55 34.58
C ARG A 97 -5.27 -8.22 33.34
N LEU A 98 -5.62 -9.50 33.46
CA LEU A 98 -6.19 -10.27 32.37
C LEU A 98 -7.70 -10.03 32.29
N SER A 99 -8.19 -9.92 31.06
CA SER A 99 -9.61 -9.70 30.77
C SER A 99 -10.12 -10.80 29.84
N ARG A 100 -11.43 -11.03 29.83
CA ARG A 100 -12.02 -12.01 28.92
C ARG A 100 -11.93 -11.49 27.48
N GLY A 101 -11.32 -12.28 26.59
CA GLY A 101 -11.17 -11.91 25.19
C GLY A 101 -11.85 -12.90 24.23
N TRP A 102 -11.45 -12.84 22.97
CA TRP A 102 -12.00 -13.67 21.88
C TRP A 102 -11.40 -15.09 21.82
N ILE A 103 -10.34 -15.38 22.58
CA ILE A 103 -9.73 -16.71 22.63
C ILE A 103 -10.59 -17.61 23.54
N PRO A 104 -11.20 -18.69 23.03
CA PRO A 104 -12.06 -19.56 23.83
C PRO A 104 -11.32 -20.13 25.05
N GLY A 105 -11.93 -19.99 26.23
CA GLY A 105 -11.38 -20.51 27.48
C GLY A 105 -10.12 -19.79 27.98
N ARG A 106 -9.76 -18.63 27.41
CA ARG A 106 -8.56 -17.88 27.80
C ARG A 106 -8.84 -16.40 28.00
N GLN A 107 -8.04 -15.80 28.87
CA GLN A 107 -8.03 -14.36 29.12
C GLN A 107 -6.88 -13.71 28.34
N ILE A 108 -7.08 -12.47 27.93
CA ILE A 108 -6.13 -11.66 27.16
C ILE A 108 -5.64 -10.53 28.06
N ASP A 109 -4.34 -10.25 28.00
CA ASP A 109 -3.75 -9.07 28.63
C ASP A 109 -4.04 -7.82 27.79
N ASN A 110 -4.87 -6.94 28.33
CA ASN A 110 -5.24 -5.65 27.76
C ASN A 110 -4.83 -4.48 28.66
N SER A 111 -3.89 -4.71 29.58
CA SER A 111 -3.38 -3.64 30.46
C SER A 111 -2.67 -2.52 29.69
N ASP A 112 -2.09 -2.85 28.53
CA ASP A 112 -1.49 -1.88 27.62
C ASP A 112 -2.51 -1.30 26.64
N ALA A 113 -2.89 -0.03 26.85
CA ALA A 113 -3.83 0.70 26.01
C ALA A 113 -3.36 0.87 24.54
N GLN A 114 -2.06 0.77 24.26
CA GLN A 114 -1.52 0.85 22.89
C GLN A 114 -1.87 -0.39 22.08
N TYR A 115 -1.83 -1.58 22.69
CA TYR A 115 -2.09 -2.84 22.00
C TYR A 115 -3.46 -3.44 22.28
N ALA A 116 -4.16 -3.04 23.34
CA ALA A 116 -5.49 -3.55 23.68
C ALA A 116 -6.47 -3.40 22.51
N ASN A 117 -6.58 -2.18 21.95
CA ASN A 117 -7.46 -1.92 20.80
C ASN A 117 -7.12 -2.79 19.58
N PHE A 118 -5.83 -3.04 19.31
CA PHE A 118 -5.43 -3.90 18.21
C PHE A 118 -5.77 -5.39 18.49
N ARG A 119 -5.51 -5.88 19.71
CA ARG A 119 -5.75 -7.26 20.12
C ARG A 119 -7.25 -7.62 20.13
N ASP A 120 -8.08 -6.70 20.61
CA ASP A 120 -9.52 -6.88 20.67
C ASP A 120 -10.14 -6.92 19.27
N ASN A 121 -9.59 -6.15 18.33
CA ASN A 121 -10.04 -6.11 16.94
C ASN A 121 -9.37 -7.15 16.03
N LEU A 122 -8.43 -7.96 16.55
CA LEU A 122 -7.69 -8.94 15.76
C LEU A 122 -8.61 -9.93 15.01
N PRO A 123 -9.69 -10.49 15.60
CA PRO A 123 -10.60 -11.37 14.88
C PRO A 123 -11.23 -10.69 13.66
N TYR A 124 -11.69 -9.45 13.81
CA TYR A 124 -12.27 -8.69 12.71
C TYR A 124 -11.26 -8.44 11.59
N LEU A 125 -10.01 -8.12 11.95
CA LEU A 125 -8.92 -7.93 10.98
C LEU A 125 -8.57 -9.23 10.25
N ILE A 126 -8.57 -10.38 10.94
CA ILE A 126 -8.35 -11.70 10.32
C ILE A 126 -9.50 -12.05 9.36
N THR A 127 -10.75 -11.84 9.79
CA THR A 127 -11.92 -12.04 8.92
C THR A 127 -11.81 -11.17 7.67
N LEU A 128 -11.41 -9.90 7.82
CA LEU A 128 -11.22 -9.00 6.69
C LEU A 128 -10.09 -9.45 5.76
N LEU A 129 -8.96 -9.94 6.32
CA LEU A 129 -7.83 -10.46 5.54
C LEU A 129 -8.25 -11.61 4.62
N ILE A 130 -9.18 -12.45 5.08
CA ILE A 130 -9.75 -13.55 4.30
C ILE A 130 -10.80 -13.03 3.29
N LEU A 131 -11.70 -12.15 3.74
CA LEU A 131 -12.78 -11.64 2.90
C LEU A 131 -12.31 -10.73 1.78
N HIS A 132 -11.27 -9.92 2.00
CA HIS A 132 -10.76 -8.98 1.01
C HIS A 132 -10.38 -9.63 -0.34
N PRO A 133 -9.53 -10.69 -0.40
CA PRO A 133 -9.24 -11.37 -1.66
C PRO A 133 -10.46 -12.08 -2.26
N LEU A 134 -11.43 -12.50 -1.44
CA LEU A 134 -12.69 -13.09 -1.91
C LEU A 134 -13.58 -12.03 -2.57
N PHE A 135 -13.74 -10.86 -1.95
CA PHE A 135 -14.45 -9.71 -2.53
C PHE A 135 -13.77 -9.24 -3.81
N ARG A 136 -12.44 -9.22 -3.86
CA ARG A 136 -11.71 -8.90 -5.09
C ARG A 136 -12.01 -9.89 -6.22
N LYS A 137 -12.07 -11.19 -5.91
CA LYS A 137 -12.45 -12.23 -6.88
C LYS A 137 -13.89 -12.06 -7.33
N LEU A 138 -14.81 -11.82 -6.40
CA LEU A 138 -16.24 -11.62 -6.69
C LEU A 138 -16.47 -10.39 -7.57
N TYR A 139 -15.84 -9.26 -7.25
CA TYR A 139 -15.83 -8.05 -8.06
C TYR A 139 -15.27 -8.33 -9.46
N GLY A 140 -14.18 -9.09 -9.54
CA GLY A 140 -13.60 -9.54 -10.80
C GLY A 140 -14.53 -10.41 -11.64
N THR A 141 -15.32 -11.28 -11.02
CA THR A 141 -16.32 -12.11 -11.73
C THR A 141 -17.48 -11.26 -12.21
N PHE A 142 -18.02 -10.38 -11.37
CA PHE A 142 -19.13 -9.49 -11.72
C PHE A 142 -18.75 -8.59 -12.91
N TRP A 143 -17.60 -7.91 -12.83
CA TRP A 143 -17.13 -7.02 -13.90
C TRP A 143 -16.62 -7.77 -15.14
N ARG A 144 -16.36 -9.08 -15.08
CA ARG A 144 -16.01 -9.91 -16.26
C ARG A 144 -17.23 -10.23 -17.11
N ILE A 145 -18.41 -10.35 -16.50
CA ILE A 145 -19.65 -10.69 -17.20
C ILE A 145 -20.10 -9.51 -18.07
N ASP A 146 -20.01 -8.28 -17.58
CA ASP A 146 -20.47 -7.09 -18.30
C ASP A 146 -19.59 -6.70 -19.49
N ASN A 147 -18.30 -7.04 -19.47
CA ASN A 147 -17.35 -6.72 -20.55
C ASN A 147 -17.29 -7.80 -21.64
N TYR A 148 -18.14 -8.83 -21.57
CA TYR A 148 -18.31 -9.86 -22.61
C TYR A 148 -19.65 -9.72 -23.33
N LYS A 149 -20.10 -8.49 -23.59
CA LYS A 149 -21.07 -8.28 -24.68
C LYS A 149 -20.33 -8.49 -25.99
N LEU A 150 -20.46 -9.70 -26.55
CA LEU A 150 -20.06 -9.98 -27.92
C LEU A 150 -20.63 -8.87 -28.83
N PRO A 151 -19.84 -8.32 -29.77
CA PRO A 151 -20.41 -7.54 -30.86
C PRO A 151 -21.44 -8.41 -31.56
N ASP A 152 -22.64 -7.86 -31.71
CA ASP A 152 -23.71 -8.47 -32.48
C ASP A 152 -23.21 -8.80 -33.89
N GLY A 153 -23.63 -9.97 -34.38
CA GLY A 153 -23.00 -10.65 -35.50
C GLY A 153 -23.06 -9.84 -36.81
N SER A 154 -21.91 -9.36 -37.26
CA SER A 154 -21.68 -9.11 -38.69
C SER A 154 -20.21 -9.33 -39.05
N ASN A 155 -19.92 -10.57 -39.46
CA ASN A 155 -18.98 -10.96 -40.50
C ASN A 155 -17.70 -10.13 -40.63
N THR A 156 -16.62 -10.54 -39.95
CA THR A 156 -15.31 -10.74 -40.60
C THR A 156 -14.42 -11.58 -39.69
N SER A 157 -13.98 -12.71 -40.21
CA SER A 157 -12.92 -13.54 -39.65
C SER A 157 -11.58 -12.81 -39.77
N LEU A 158 -11.05 -12.27 -38.66
CA LEU A 158 -9.62 -12.23 -38.40
C LEU A 158 -9.42 -12.08 -36.88
N SER A 159 -8.61 -12.97 -36.33
CA SER A 159 -8.27 -13.13 -34.91
C SER A 159 -8.04 -11.80 -34.18
N HIS A 160 -9.00 -11.39 -33.36
CA HIS A 160 -8.82 -10.29 -32.42
C HIS A 160 -8.49 -10.84 -31.03
N ASP A 161 -7.43 -11.66 -30.94
CA ASP A 161 -6.90 -12.07 -29.65
C ASP A 161 -6.25 -10.83 -29.02
N PRO A 162 -6.78 -10.28 -27.91
CA PRO A 162 -6.29 -9.04 -27.36
C PRO A 162 -4.81 -9.19 -26.99
N SER A 163 -3.97 -8.23 -27.43
CA SER A 163 -2.55 -8.23 -27.10
C SER A 163 -2.34 -8.50 -25.60
N SER A 164 -1.39 -9.38 -25.28
CA SER A 164 -1.13 -9.83 -23.90
C SER A 164 -0.95 -8.65 -22.92
N LEU A 165 -0.42 -7.53 -23.41
CA LEU A 165 -0.25 -6.27 -22.71
C LEU A 165 -1.59 -5.59 -22.39
N ALA A 166 -2.51 -5.47 -23.35
CA ALA A 166 -3.83 -4.87 -23.13
C ALA A 166 -4.66 -5.67 -22.10
N VAL A 167 -4.55 -7.00 -22.12
CA VAL A 167 -5.20 -7.86 -21.11
C VAL A 167 -4.57 -7.69 -19.73
N ALA A 168 -3.25 -7.48 -19.65
CA ALA A 168 -2.55 -7.20 -18.41
C ALA A 168 -2.97 -5.84 -17.82
N ASP A 169 -3.03 -4.79 -18.64
CA ASP A 169 -3.46 -3.44 -18.23
C ASP A 169 -4.89 -3.42 -17.72
N ALA A 170 -5.83 -4.07 -18.42
CA ALA A 170 -7.22 -4.17 -17.98
C ALA A 170 -7.36 -4.91 -16.63
N ARG A 171 -6.53 -5.93 -16.38
CA ARG A 171 -6.49 -6.63 -15.08
C ARG A 171 -5.90 -5.74 -13.99
N LEU A 172 -4.87 -4.97 -14.29
CA LEU A 172 -4.22 -4.07 -13.35
C LEU A 172 -5.17 -2.93 -12.96
N GLN A 173 -5.76 -2.23 -13.92
CA GLN A 173 -6.73 -1.16 -13.67
C GLN A 173 -7.88 -1.65 -12.77
N ARG A 174 -8.45 -2.83 -13.07
CA ARG A 174 -9.53 -3.39 -12.24
C ARG A 174 -9.10 -3.65 -10.80
N ARG A 175 -7.87 -4.16 -10.59
CA ARG A 175 -7.32 -4.37 -9.25
C ARG A 175 -7.14 -3.04 -8.52
N THR A 176 -6.56 -2.05 -9.19
CA THR A 176 -6.33 -0.72 -8.63
C THR A 176 -7.65 -0.04 -8.23
N PHE A 177 -8.69 -0.08 -9.06
CA PHE A 177 -9.99 0.52 -8.71
C PHE A 177 -10.64 -0.15 -7.50
N PHE A 178 -10.63 -1.49 -7.46
CA PHE A 178 -11.16 -2.23 -6.32
C PHE A 178 -10.38 -1.90 -5.05
N ASP A 179 -9.05 -1.96 -5.11
CA ASP A 179 -8.18 -1.74 -3.95
C ASP A 179 -8.26 -0.30 -3.45
N PHE A 180 -8.36 0.67 -4.36
CA PHE A 180 -8.55 2.08 -4.01
C PHE A 180 -9.90 2.31 -3.32
N GLY A 181 -11.00 1.82 -3.91
CA GLY A 181 -12.34 1.96 -3.33
C GLY A 181 -12.47 1.25 -1.99
N PHE A 182 -12.00 0.00 -1.90
CA PHE A 182 -11.94 -0.75 -0.65
C PHE A 182 -11.07 -0.05 0.39
N GLY A 183 -9.92 0.50 -0.01
CA GLY A 183 -9.02 1.23 0.87
C GLY A 183 -9.69 2.46 1.51
N ILE A 184 -10.48 3.21 0.76
CA ILE A 184 -11.26 4.35 1.31
C ILE A 184 -12.27 3.86 2.34
N ILE A 185 -13.07 2.84 2.00
CA ILE A 185 -14.08 2.28 2.90
C ILE A 185 -13.40 1.74 4.18
N PHE A 186 -12.28 1.04 4.02
CA PHE A 186 -11.52 0.48 5.13
C PHE A 186 -10.96 1.56 6.04
N LEU A 187 -10.41 2.66 5.48
CA LEU A 187 -9.88 3.78 6.26
C LEU A 187 -11.00 4.45 7.07
N ILE A 188 -12.18 4.66 6.47
CA ILE A 188 -13.36 5.19 7.17
C ILE A 188 -13.84 4.23 8.25
N ALA A 189 -13.88 2.92 7.99
CA ALA A 189 -14.27 1.93 9.00
C ALA A 189 -13.28 1.90 10.19
N LEU A 190 -11.98 2.04 9.91
CA LEU A 190 -10.95 2.07 10.95
C LEU A 190 -10.99 3.34 11.79
N HIS A 191 -11.10 4.52 11.17
CA HIS A 191 -10.87 5.78 11.85
C HIS A 191 -12.11 6.68 11.99
N GLY A 192 -13.24 6.26 11.43
CA GLY A 192 -14.50 7.00 11.48
C GLY A 192 -14.34 8.43 10.96
N VAL A 193 -14.78 9.41 11.75
CA VAL A 193 -14.65 10.84 11.39
C VAL A 193 -13.19 11.29 11.27
N SER A 194 -12.27 10.70 12.04
CA SER A 194 -10.85 11.03 11.96
C SER A 194 -10.21 10.65 10.61
N ALA A 195 -10.86 9.78 9.82
CA ALA A 195 -10.46 9.53 8.43
C ALA A 195 -10.38 10.82 7.60
N ALA A 196 -11.31 11.76 7.81
CA ALA A 196 -11.30 13.05 7.11
C ALA A 196 -10.03 13.87 7.42
N LYS A 197 -9.57 13.84 8.69
CA LYS A 197 -8.34 14.51 9.12
C LYS A 197 -7.11 13.88 8.43
N VAL A 198 -7.06 12.55 8.37
CA VAL A 198 -6.01 11.80 7.67
C VAL A 198 -5.98 12.14 6.17
N PHE A 199 -7.14 12.14 5.50
CA PHE A 199 -7.23 12.53 4.09
C PHE A 199 -6.80 13.98 3.86
N LEU A 200 -7.13 14.89 4.77
CA LEU A 200 -6.70 16.29 4.68
C LEU A 200 -5.17 16.40 4.75
N ILE A 201 -4.51 15.66 5.65
CA ILE A 201 -3.05 15.64 5.74
C ILE A 201 -2.42 15.06 4.47
N PHE A 202 -2.98 13.95 3.95
CA PHE A 202 -2.52 13.36 2.69
C PHE A 202 -2.66 14.32 1.51
N TYR A 203 -3.81 15.01 1.42
CA TYR A 203 -4.08 15.99 0.38
C TYR A 203 -3.11 17.18 0.47
N ALA A 204 -2.93 17.76 1.65
CA ALA A 204 -1.98 18.85 1.86
C ALA A 204 -0.55 18.43 1.49
N ASN A 205 -0.11 17.23 1.90
CA ASN A 205 1.20 16.71 1.54
C ASN A 205 1.35 16.51 0.02
N PHE A 206 0.32 15.98 -0.65
CA PHE A 206 0.31 15.83 -2.10
C PHE A 206 0.39 17.19 -2.82
N LYS A 207 -0.27 18.22 -2.30
CA LYS A 207 -0.18 19.58 -2.82
C LYS A 207 1.21 20.18 -2.66
N ILE A 208 1.90 19.89 -1.55
CA ILE A 208 3.30 20.29 -1.35
C ILE A 208 4.18 19.74 -2.48
N ALA A 209 4.05 18.47 -2.83
CA ALA A 209 4.83 17.88 -3.92
C ALA A 209 4.48 18.47 -5.30
N THR A 210 3.19 18.64 -5.59
CA THR A 210 2.70 18.88 -6.97
C THR A 210 2.51 20.34 -7.35
N GLN A 211 2.40 21.26 -6.38
CA GLN A 211 2.08 22.66 -6.66
C GLN A 211 3.17 23.65 -6.24
N LEU A 212 4.09 23.27 -5.35
CA LEU A 212 5.17 24.18 -4.95
C LEU A 212 6.29 24.18 -5.99
N PRO A 213 7.01 25.30 -6.14
CA PRO A 213 8.23 25.32 -6.92
C PRO A 213 9.23 24.31 -6.37
N ARG A 214 9.88 23.57 -7.27
CA ARG A 214 10.77 22.44 -6.95
C ARG A 214 11.79 22.76 -5.84
N SER A 215 12.38 23.95 -5.83
CA SER A 215 13.37 24.38 -4.83
C SER A 215 12.85 24.37 -3.38
N TYR A 216 11.56 24.61 -3.18
CA TYR A 216 10.95 24.65 -1.85
C TYR A 216 10.39 23.29 -1.40
N VAL A 217 10.18 22.35 -2.32
CA VAL A 217 9.52 21.05 -2.02
C VAL A 217 10.22 20.29 -0.89
N PRO A 218 11.56 20.12 -0.86
CA PRO A 218 12.21 19.36 0.21
C PRO A 218 12.02 20.02 1.59
N VAL A 219 12.24 21.33 1.70
CA VAL A 219 12.12 22.07 2.96
C VAL A 219 10.66 22.07 3.44
N ALA A 220 9.71 22.39 2.56
CA ALA A 220 8.28 22.39 2.88
C ALA A 220 7.81 20.99 3.32
N THR A 221 8.30 19.93 2.67
CA THR A 221 7.99 18.54 3.04
C THR A 221 8.44 18.23 4.45
N TRP A 222 9.68 18.53 4.81
CA TRP A 222 10.21 18.26 6.15
C TRP A 222 9.49 19.09 7.21
N VAL A 223 9.34 20.40 7.00
CA VAL A 223 8.67 21.31 7.94
C VAL A 223 7.23 20.87 8.17
N PHE A 224 6.48 20.57 7.10
CA PHE A 224 5.09 20.11 7.22
C PHE A 224 5.00 18.77 7.95
N ASN A 225 5.75 17.75 7.52
CA ASN A 225 5.63 16.40 8.08
C ASN A 225 6.12 16.33 9.54
N VAL A 226 7.21 17.01 9.89
CA VAL A 226 7.67 17.11 11.27
C VAL A 226 6.70 17.95 12.11
N GLY A 227 6.16 19.03 11.56
CA GLY A 227 5.11 19.82 12.20
C GLY A 227 3.88 18.99 12.52
N ILE A 228 3.42 18.15 11.59
CA ILE A 228 2.31 17.21 11.80
C ILE A 228 2.64 16.16 12.86
N LEU A 229 3.89 15.66 12.94
CA LEU A 229 4.30 14.75 14.02
C LEU A 229 4.10 15.39 15.40
N PHE A 230 4.61 16.61 15.58
CA PHE A 230 4.48 17.33 16.85
C PHE A 230 3.03 17.68 17.15
N ALA A 231 2.29 18.18 16.16
CA ALA A 231 0.89 18.54 16.33
C ALA A 231 0.03 17.30 16.66
N ASN A 232 0.31 16.15 16.07
CA ASN A 232 -0.35 14.88 16.40
C ASN A 232 -0.10 14.46 17.86
N GLU A 233 1.14 14.58 18.33
CA GLU A 233 1.53 14.21 19.70
C GLU A 233 0.93 15.18 20.74
N PHE A 234 1.03 16.49 20.51
CA PHE A 234 0.53 17.51 21.44
C PHE A 234 -1.00 17.59 21.47
N CYS A 235 -1.66 17.43 20.31
CA CYS A 235 -3.11 17.55 20.20
C CYS A 235 -3.85 16.21 20.26
N ARG A 236 -3.16 15.08 20.50
CA ARG A 236 -3.74 13.74 20.62
C ARG A 236 -4.76 13.39 19.52
N GLY A 237 -4.40 13.64 18.25
CA GLY A 237 -5.26 13.32 17.10
C GLY A 237 -6.38 14.33 16.80
N TYR A 238 -6.27 15.55 17.32
CA TYR A 238 -7.17 16.70 17.07
C TYR A 238 -8.66 16.44 17.35
N PRO A 239 -9.08 16.21 18.61
CA PRO A 239 -10.50 16.10 18.94
C PRO A 239 -11.25 17.37 18.49
N LEU A 240 -12.37 17.19 17.78
CA LEU A 240 -13.19 18.29 17.28
C LEU A 240 -13.79 19.12 18.42
N SER A 241 -14.11 18.48 19.54
CA SER A 241 -14.49 19.16 20.79
C SER A 241 -13.46 20.18 21.26
N VAL A 242 -12.17 19.84 21.19
CA VAL A 242 -11.06 20.72 21.57
C VAL A 242 -10.89 21.84 20.54
N ILE A 243 -10.99 21.53 19.24
CA ILE A 243 -10.94 22.54 18.16
C ILE A 243 -12.09 23.54 18.33
N ALA A 244 -13.30 23.06 18.59
CA ALA A 244 -14.48 23.89 18.81
C ALA A 244 -14.30 24.83 20.02
N ARG A 245 -13.68 24.34 21.10
CA ARG A 245 -13.38 25.16 22.27
C ARG A 245 -12.38 26.28 21.98
N ILE A 246 -11.41 26.04 21.11
CA ILE A 246 -10.40 27.05 20.73
C ILE A 246 -10.98 28.08 19.77
N LEU A 247 -11.74 27.63 18.77
CA LEU A 247 -12.25 28.51 17.70
C LEU A 247 -13.53 29.26 18.12
N LEU A 248 -14.40 28.62 18.90
CA LEU A 248 -15.72 29.12 19.29
C LEU A 248 -15.92 28.92 20.80
N PRO A 249 -15.15 29.62 21.66
CA PRO A 249 -15.16 29.39 23.10
C PRO A 249 -16.53 29.67 23.76
N ASP A 250 -17.27 30.65 23.24
CA ASP A 250 -18.54 31.10 23.83
C ASP A 250 -19.75 30.24 23.45
N ILE A 251 -19.61 29.34 22.46
CA ILE A 251 -20.71 28.53 21.93
C ILE A 251 -20.62 27.11 22.51
N LYS A 252 -21.27 26.87 23.66
CA LYS A 252 -21.34 25.54 24.28
C LYS A 252 -21.90 24.47 23.33
N ALA A 253 -22.93 24.82 22.55
CA ALA A 253 -23.50 23.92 21.56
C ALA A 253 -22.48 23.41 20.52
N ALA A 254 -21.49 24.23 20.14
CA ALA A 254 -20.44 23.83 19.19
C ALA A 254 -19.49 22.79 19.82
N GLN A 255 -19.20 22.91 21.11
CA GLN A 255 -18.37 21.95 21.85
C GLN A 255 -19.10 20.61 22.02
N ASP A 256 -20.38 20.64 22.35
CA ASP A 256 -21.22 19.44 22.49
C ASP A 256 -21.38 18.70 21.16
N VAL A 257 -21.60 19.44 20.06
CA VAL A 257 -21.62 18.85 18.71
C VAL A 257 -20.27 18.27 18.36
N GLY A 258 -19.17 18.97 18.65
CA GLY A 258 -17.81 18.45 18.46
C GLY A 258 -17.58 17.13 19.20
N ALA A 259 -17.98 17.05 20.47
CA ALA A 259 -17.87 15.83 21.27
C ALA A 259 -18.74 14.69 20.73
N ARG A 260 -19.96 15.01 20.26
CA ARG A 260 -20.84 14.02 19.62
C ARG A 260 -20.24 13.49 18.33
N ILE A 261 -19.64 14.34 17.51
CA ILE A 261 -18.98 13.90 16.26
C ILE A 261 -17.75 13.05 16.58
N ASP A 262 -16.94 13.44 17.57
CA ASP A 262 -15.77 12.67 18.02
C ASP A 262 -16.14 11.25 18.52
N SER A 263 -17.39 11.01 18.93
CA SER A 263 -17.87 9.67 19.33
C SER A 263 -17.85 8.65 18.18
N TYR A 264 -17.90 9.11 16.92
CA TYR A 264 -17.86 8.27 15.73
C TYR A 264 -16.41 8.00 15.29
N SER A 265 -15.58 7.46 16.18
CA SER A 265 -14.12 7.37 15.97
C SER A 265 -13.63 6.08 15.28
N GLY A 266 -14.53 5.21 14.81
CA GLY A 266 -14.19 3.94 14.15
C GLY A 266 -13.62 2.88 15.09
N LEU A 267 -13.07 1.80 14.51
CA LEU A 267 -12.50 0.66 15.26
C LEU A 267 -11.19 1.00 15.98
N ILE A 268 -10.39 1.92 15.42
CA ILE A 268 -9.10 2.36 15.96
C ILE A 268 -9.13 3.89 16.06
N PRO A 269 -9.62 4.42 17.20
CA PRO A 269 -9.75 5.86 17.42
C PRO A 269 -8.44 6.64 17.36
N ARG A 270 -7.36 6.02 17.86
CA ARG A 270 -6.02 6.61 17.99
C ARG A 270 -5.21 6.48 16.71
N TRP A 271 -5.72 7.10 15.64
CA TRP A 271 -5.10 7.08 14.31
C TRP A 271 -3.68 7.67 14.32
N GLU A 272 -3.42 8.64 15.18
CA GLU A 272 -2.18 9.41 15.28
C GLU A 272 -0.95 8.56 15.67
N VAL A 273 -1.17 7.45 16.38
CA VAL A 273 -0.09 6.57 16.85
C VAL A 273 0.60 5.85 15.69
N LEU A 274 -0.21 5.22 14.81
CA LEU A 274 0.31 4.49 13.64
C LEU A 274 0.66 5.41 12.48
N PHE A 275 0.11 6.63 12.47
CA PHE A 275 0.35 7.62 11.43
C PHE A 275 1.82 8.03 11.30
N LYS A 276 2.64 7.85 12.35
CA LYS A 276 4.10 8.08 12.32
C LYS A 276 4.78 7.30 11.18
N ILE A 277 4.32 6.08 10.89
CA ILE A 277 4.83 5.26 9.78
C ILE A 277 4.36 5.82 8.43
N SER A 278 3.14 6.34 8.36
CA SER A 278 2.60 6.95 7.14
C SER A 278 3.35 8.22 6.75
N ILE A 279 3.80 9.02 7.73
CA ILE A 279 4.59 10.23 7.47
C ILE A 279 5.88 9.93 6.73
N LEU A 280 6.55 8.82 7.03
CA LEU A 280 7.73 8.41 6.28
C LEU A 280 7.39 8.18 4.80
N ARG A 281 6.24 7.56 4.50
CA ARG A 281 5.77 7.37 3.12
C ARG A 281 5.44 8.68 2.42
N LEU A 282 4.90 9.65 3.14
CA LEU A 282 4.60 10.99 2.62
C LEU A 282 5.88 11.75 2.25
N ILE A 283 6.91 11.66 3.11
CA ILE A 283 8.23 12.24 2.85
C ILE A 283 8.87 11.55 1.64
N SER A 284 8.89 10.21 1.61
CA SER A 284 9.41 9.45 0.47
C SER A 284 8.74 9.85 -0.84
N PHE A 285 7.39 9.89 -0.87
CA PHE A 285 6.66 10.30 -2.07
C PHE A 285 7.05 11.70 -2.56
N ASN A 286 7.16 12.68 -1.67
CA ASN A 286 7.52 14.05 -2.07
C ASN A 286 8.96 14.15 -2.59
N LEU A 287 9.91 13.42 -1.98
CA LEU A 287 11.31 13.42 -2.40
C LEU A 287 11.50 12.65 -3.72
N ASP A 288 10.84 11.51 -3.87
CA ASP A 288 10.82 10.74 -5.12
C ASP A 288 10.24 11.59 -6.26
N TYR A 289 9.13 12.30 -6.00
CA TYR A 289 8.54 13.23 -6.97
C TYR A 289 9.46 14.42 -7.29
N TYR A 290 10.21 14.92 -6.32
CA TYR A 290 11.20 15.98 -6.51
C TYR A 290 12.38 15.54 -7.41
N TRP A 291 12.86 14.29 -7.25
CA TRP A 291 13.94 13.73 -8.07
C TRP A 291 13.46 13.33 -9.46
N ALA A 292 12.27 12.76 -9.59
CA ALA A 292 11.68 12.42 -10.90
C ALA A 292 11.55 13.66 -11.81
N GLN A 293 11.20 14.82 -11.25
CA GLN A 293 11.20 16.09 -11.99
C GLN A 293 12.60 16.55 -12.41
N ALA A 294 13.64 16.22 -11.63
CA ALA A 294 15.02 16.54 -11.95
C ALA A 294 15.47 15.80 -13.21
N GLU A 295 15.23 14.49 -13.24
CA GLU A 295 15.56 13.59 -14.35
C GLU A 295 14.76 13.94 -15.60
N GLY A 296 13.47 14.28 -15.45
CA GLY A 296 12.65 14.77 -16.56
C GLY A 296 13.23 16.04 -17.20
N ASN A 297 13.69 17.00 -16.39
CA ASN A 297 14.29 18.23 -16.91
C ASN A 297 15.66 18.01 -17.55
N SER A 298 16.51 17.13 -17.00
CA SER A 298 17.81 16.81 -17.60
C SER A 298 17.66 16.16 -18.98
N ASN A 299 16.72 15.21 -19.11
CA ASN A 299 16.47 14.53 -20.38
C ASN A 299 15.95 15.51 -21.45
N LEU A 300 15.09 16.47 -21.08
CA LEU A 300 14.61 17.51 -22.00
C LEU A 300 15.73 18.44 -22.47
N THR A 301 16.67 18.80 -21.58
CA THR A 301 17.83 19.61 -21.97
C THR A 301 18.80 18.85 -22.87
N GLU A 302 19.04 17.57 -22.62
CA GLU A 302 19.91 16.71 -23.44
C GLU A 302 19.34 16.55 -24.87
N VAL A 303 18.06 16.21 -25.00
CA VAL A 303 17.37 16.12 -26.30
C VAL A 303 17.45 17.46 -27.05
N SER A 304 17.24 18.59 -26.37
CA SER A 304 17.31 19.91 -27.00
C SER A 304 18.71 20.25 -27.53
N ILE A 305 19.76 19.84 -26.80
CA ILE A 305 21.16 20.00 -27.22
C ILE A 305 21.48 19.12 -28.42
N GLU A 306 21.06 17.86 -28.42
CA GLU A 306 21.24 16.95 -29.56
C GLU A 306 20.54 17.46 -30.83
N PHE A 307 19.32 17.98 -30.71
CA PHE A 307 18.60 18.60 -31.85
C PHE A 307 19.34 19.84 -32.40
N MET A 308 19.91 20.69 -31.53
CA MET A 308 20.72 21.83 -31.97
C MET A 308 22.04 21.39 -32.64
N GLN A 309 22.70 20.35 -32.14
CA GLN A 309 23.91 19.81 -32.76
C GLN A 309 23.61 19.15 -34.11
N ALA A 310 22.54 18.37 -34.22
CA ALA A 310 22.12 17.73 -35.47
C ALA A 310 21.74 18.75 -36.57
N SER A 311 21.05 19.84 -36.20
CA SER A 311 20.71 20.91 -37.15
C SER A 311 21.94 21.71 -37.62
N THR A 312 22.96 21.85 -36.78
CA THR A 312 24.22 22.52 -37.15
C THR A 312 25.06 21.69 -38.12
N ILE A 313 25.00 20.35 -38.02
CA ILE A 313 25.72 19.44 -38.93
C ILE A 313 25.07 19.38 -40.32
N ILE A 314 23.76 19.57 -40.44
CA ILE A 314 23.04 19.56 -41.71
C ILE A 314 23.21 20.89 -42.48
N ALA A 315 23.61 21.97 -41.79
CA ALA A 315 23.78 23.31 -42.37
C ALA A 315 25.19 23.59 -42.93
N ASN A 316 26.14 22.67 -42.79
CA ASN A 316 27.48 22.71 -43.36
C ASN A 316 27.66 21.61 -44.41
#